data_AF-A0A2V9D4X6-F1
#
_entry.id   AF-A0A2V9D4X6-F1
#
_cell.length_a   1.000
_cell.length_b   1.000
_cell.length_c   1.000
_cell.angle_alpha   90.00
_cell.angle_beta   90.00
_cell.angle_gamma   90.00
#
_symmetry.space_group_name_H-M   'P 1'
#
loop_
_entity.id
_entity.type
_entity.pdbx_description
1 polymer ?
#
loop_
_entity_poly.entity_id
_entity_poly.type
_entity_poly.pdbx_seq_one_letter_code
_entity_poly.pdbx_strand_id
1 'polypeptide(L)'
;MEKPSAPPPIICLNDRVLLHYAVLNDSVGFTAGHGLLFVGRKEIGRVPCLAICQDKESQLVTLYFCDNDWSPMGIGTSASVEATKTTAERIYPGSSASWVEAHFTEEETKRFLDELWAAQRCSFCGRLPDQTLFAPFEGNGNARICDKCIRQFSSQLGNSKG
;
A
#
# COMPACT_ATOMS: atom_id res chain seq x y z
N MET A 1 -3.67 1.45 24.87
CA MET A 1 -3.52 1.40 23.40
C MET A 1 -4.28 0.17 22.93
N GLU A 2 -5.18 0.31 21.96
CA GLU A 2 -5.79 -0.87 21.33
C GLU A 2 -4.72 -1.70 20.64
N LYS A 3 -4.89 -3.02 20.67
CA LYS A 3 -3.95 -3.95 20.04
C LYS A 3 -4.13 -3.88 18.52
N PRO A 4 -3.06 -3.66 17.73
CA PRO A 4 -3.18 -3.66 16.28
C PRO A 4 -3.72 -4.98 15.73
N SER A 5 -4.42 -4.89 14.60
CA SER A 5 -4.85 -6.05 13.81
C SER A 5 -3.64 -6.76 13.18
N ALA A 6 -3.85 -7.91 12.56
CA ALA A 6 -2.80 -8.59 11.79
C ALA A 6 -2.46 -7.77 10.53
N PRO A 7 -1.17 -7.65 10.15
CA PRO A 7 -0.80 -6.89 8.97
C PRO A 7 -1.35 -7.55 7.70
N PRO A 8 -1.86 -6.78 6.73
CA PRO A 8 -2.21 -7.29 5.41
C PRO A 8 -0.95 -7.66 4.60
N PRO A 9 -1.06 -8.50 3.56
CA PRO A 9 0.06 -8.83 2.67
C PRO A 9 0.67 -7.63 1.92
N ILE A 10 -0.08 -6.52 1.81
CA ILE A 10 0.35 -5.24 1.23
C ILE A 10 -0.28 -4.08 2.00
N ILE A 11 0.36 -2.91 2.03
CA ILE A 11 -0.17 -1.72 2.72
C ILE A 11 -0.84 -0.77 1.73
N CYS A 12 -0.27 -0.62 0.54
CA CYS A 12 -0.73 0.27 -0.51
C CYS A 12 -0.73 -0.44 -1.87
N LEU A 13 -1.49 0.10 -2.83
CA LEU A 13 -1.67 -0.49 -4.16
C LEU A 13 -0.37 -0.59 -4.98
N ASN A 14 0.63 0.23 -4.66
CA ASN A 14 1.93 0.22 -5.34
C ASN A 14 2.93 -0.77 -4.71
N ASP A 15 2.52 -1.49 -3.65
CA ASP A 15 3.37 -2.47 -3.00
C ASP A 15 3.30 -3.82 -3.71
N ARG A 16 4.46 -4.42 -3.96
CA ARG A 16 4.58 -5.80 -4.45
C ARG A 16 4.28 -6.79 -3.35
N VAL A 17 4.85 -6.59 -2.16
CA VAL A 17 4.70 -7.46 -0.99
C VAL A 17 5.18 -6.72 0.26
N LEU A 18 4.54 -6.98 1.40
CA LEU A 18 5.04 -6.62 2.71
C LEU A 18 6.26 -7.49 3.06
N LEU A 19 7.39 -6.86 3.36
CA LEU A 19 8.64 -7.55 3.71
C LEU A 19 8.81 -7.67 5.23
N HIS A 20 8.52 -6.59 5.96
CA HIS A 20 8.69 -6.54 7.41
C HIS A 20 7.64 -5.63 8.03
N TYR A 21 7.31 -5.90 9.29
CA TYR A 21 6.44 -5.03 10.07
C TYR A 21 6.91 -4.92 11.52
N ALA A 22 6.47 -3.87 12.21
CA ALA A 22 6.68 -3.69 13.64
C ALA A 22 5.41 -3.13 14.29
N VAL A 23 5.03 -3.69 15.43
CA VAL A 23 4.03 -3.13 16.33
C VAL A 23 4.78 -2.43 17.46
N LEU A 24 4.62 -1.12 17.55
CA LEU A 24 5.32 -0.27 18.51
C LEU A 24 4.54 -0.24 19.82
N ASN A 25 5.15 -0.70 20.91
CA ASN A 25 4.59 -0.61 22.26
C ASN A 25 5.21 0.58 23.01
N ASP A 26 4.74 0.84 24.24
CA ASP A 26 5.16 1.99 25.06
C ASP A 26 6.67 2.03 25.39
N SER A 27 7.39 0.91 25.24
CA SER A 27 8.85 0.86 25.45
C SER A 27 9.66 1.48 24.31
N VAL A 28 9.06 1.62 23.12
CA VAL A 28 9.69 2.28 21.98
C VAL A 28 9.58 3.80 22.14
N GLY A 29 10.70 4.51 21.96
CA GLY A 29 10.74 5.97 21.98
C GLY A 29 10.08 6.60 20.75
N PHE A 30 9.88 7.91 20.80
CA PHE A 30 9.48 8.70 19.64
C PHE A 30 10.20 10.05 19.67
N THR A 31 10.94 10.34 18.61
CA THR A 31 11.63 11.62 18.42
C THR A 31 10.81 12.45 17.43
N ALA A 32 10.32 13.61 17.86
CA ALA A 32 9.57 14.54 17.00
C ALA A 32 10.51 15.46 16.21
N GLY A 33 9.97 16.18 15.21
CA GLY A 33 10.72 17.20 14.47
C GLY A 33 11.61 16.64 13.37
N HIS A 34 11.35 15.42 12.89
CA HIS A 34 12.08 14.87 11.75
C HIS A 34 11.56 15.41 10.41
N GLY A 35 10.37 16.03 10.39
CA GLY A 35 9.86 16.73 9.21
C GLY A 35 9.53 15.80 8.03
N LEU A 36 9.41 14.50 8.28
CA LEU A 36 9.18 13.49 7.25
C LEU A 36 7.70 13.12 7.09
N LEU A 37 6.85 13.45 8.06
CA LEU A 37 5.47 12.97 8.11
C LEU A 37 4.54 14.11 8.46
N PHE A 38 3.74 14.57 7.50
CA PHE A 38 2.73 15.60 7.72
C PHE A 38 1.39 15.17 7.15
N VAL A 39 0.32 15.38 7.92
CA VAL A 39 -1.05 15.39 7.41
C VAL A 39 -1.55 16.83 7.47
N GLY A 40 -1.64 17.47 6.30
CA GLY A 40 -1.85 18.91 6.19
C GLY A 40 -0.60 19.69 6.65
N ARG A 41 -0.75 20.62 7.61
CA ARG A 41 0.34 21.41 8.19
C ARG A 41 0.82 20.90 9.55
N LYS A 42 0.35 19.72 9.98
CA LYS A 42 0.67 19.14 11.28
C LYS A 42 1.53 17.90 11.10
N GLU A 43 2.65 17.86 11.82
CA GLU A 43 3.51 16.69 11.85
C GLU A 43 2.72 15.51 12.45
N ILE A 44 2.81 14.35 11.80
CA ILE A 44 2.23 13.12 12.32
C ILE A 44 3.02 12.76 13.57
N GLY A 45 2.31 12.58 14.68
CA GLY A 45 2.92 12.14 15.92
C GLY A 45 3.33 10.67 15.87
N ARG A 46 3.51 10.10 17.05
CA ARG A 46 3.75 8.67 17.24
C ARG A 46 2.65 7.84 16.56
N VAL A 47 3.05 6.85 15.76
CA VAL A 47 2.15 5.84 15.20
C VAL A 47 2.32 4.48 15.89
N PRO A 48 1.30 3.62 15.91
CA PRO A 48 1.39 2.29 16.52
C PRO A 48 2.08 1.24 15.64
N CYS A 49 2.10 1.41 14.31
CA CYS A 49 2.56 0.37 13.39
C CYS A 49 3.54 0.92 12.35
N LEU A 50 4.55 0.12 12.00
CA LEU A 50 5.44 0.38 10.88
C LEU A 50 5.43 -0.82 9.93
N ALA A 51 5.49 -0.55 8.64
CA ALA A 51 5.57 -1.59 7.61
C ALA A 51 6.62 -1.22 6.56
N ILE A 52 7.38 -2.22 6.10
CA ILE A 52 8.35 -2.08 5.02
C ILE A 52 7.86 -2.96 3.88
N CYS A 53 7.50 -2.35 2.76
CA CYS A 53 7.06 -3.06 1.56
C CYS A 53 8.06 -2.89 0.42
N GLN A 54 8.10 -3.88 -0.46
CA GLN A 54 8.78 -3.75 -1.74
C GLN A 54 7.88 -3.00 -2.73
N ASP A 55 8.44 -2.04 -3.46
CA ASP A 55 7.72 -1.34 -4.53
C ASP A 55 7.51 -2.25 -5.77
N LYS A 56 6.38 -2.07 -6.48
CA LYS A 56 6.06 -2.85 -7.70
C LYS A 56 6.95 -2.51 -8.89
N GLU A 57 7.34 -1.24 -9.03
CA GLU A 57 7.94 -0.72 -10.26
C GLU A 57 9.45 -0.46 -10.14
N SER A 58 9.98 -0.50 -8.92
CA SER A 58 11.37 -0.22 -8.60
C SER A 58 11.96 -1.25 -7.64
N GLN A 59 13.26 -1.17 -7.44
CA GLN A 59 13.97 -1.94 -6.41
C GLN A 59 13.97 -1.23 -5.05
N LEU A 60 13.25 -0.11 -4.92
CA LEU A 60 13.16 0.62 -3.67
C LEU A 60 12.22 -0.10 -2.70
N VAL A 61 12.38 0.23 -1.43
CA VAL A 61 11.46 -0.18 -0.37
C VAL A 61 10.80 1.04 0.26
N THR A 62 9.54 0.87 0.63
CA THR A 62 8.72 1.92 1.22
C THR A 62 8.45 1.58 2.69
N LEU A 63 8.82 2.52 3.56
CA LEU A 63 8.41 2.58 4.96
C LEU A 63 7.04 3.25 5.03
N TYR A 64 6.07 2.53 5.58
CA TYR A 64 4.78 3.07 5.95
C TYR A 64 4.70 3.27 7.45
N PHE A 65 4.16 4.43 7.84
CA PHE A 65 3.79 4.75 9.20
C PHE A 65 2.28 4.57 9.31
N CYS A 66 1.82 3.56 10.04
CA CYS A 66 0.43 3.12 10.00
C CYS A 66 -0.27 3.25 11.36
N ASP A 67 -1.59 3.41 11.33
CA ASP A 67 -2.45 3.25 12.51
C ASP A 67 -2.65 1.76 12.88
N ASN A 68 -3.53 1.48 13.85
CA ASN A 68 -3.79 0.13 14.36
C ASN A 68 -4.46 -0.80 13.33
N ASP A 69 -5.00 -0.23 12.26
CA ASP A 69 -5.66 -0.94 11.16
C ASP A 69 -4.76 -1.05 9.92
N TRP A 70 -3.46 -0.77 10.10
CA TRP A 70 -2.46 -0.77 9.03
C TRP A 70 -2.72 0.28 7.93
N SER A 71 -3.57 1.27 8.19
CA SER A 71 -3.82 2.35 7.23
C SER A 71 -2.63 3.31 7.20
N PRO A 72 -2.03 3.56 6.03
CA PRO A 72 -0.83 4.40 5.94
C PRO A 72 -1.17 5.86 6.22
N MET A 73 -0.52 6.42 7.23
CA MET A 73 -0.60 7.83 7.63
C MET A 73 0.53 8.65 6.99
N GLY A 74 1.67 8.04 6.72
CA GLY A 74 2.77 8.66 5.98
C GLY A 74 3.75 7.63 5.43
N ILE A 75 4.66 8.10 4.58
CA ILE A 75 5.60 7.25 3.84
C ILE A 75 7.02 7.81 3.85
N GLY A 76 8.00 6.90 3.78
CA GLY A 76 9.38 7.21 3.46
C GLY A 76 9.95 6.14 2.53
N THR A 77 10.83 6.51 1.62
CA THR A 77 11.41 5.56 0.64
C THR A 77 12.91 5.44 0.86
N SER A 78 13.45 4.25 0.66
CA SER A 78 14.87 3.96 0.83
C SER A 78 15.34 2.86 -0.11
N ALA A 79 16.66 2.73 -0.27
CA ALA A 79 17.27 1.78 -1.19
C ALA A 79 17.26 0.32 -0.67
N SER A 80 17.11 0.09 0.63
CA SER A 80 17.08 -1.25 1.21
C SER A 80 16.27 -1.33 2.51
N VAL A 81 15.95 -2.56 2.92
CA VAL A 81 15.27 -2.84 4.20
C VAL A 81 16.10 -2.33 5.38
N GLU A 82 17.42 -2.52 5.37
CA GLU A 82 18.34 -2.09 6.43
C GLU A 82 18.38 -0.56 6.55
N ALA A 83 18.48 0.14 5.42
CA ALA A 83 18.43 1.61 5.39
C ALA A 83 17.09 2.13 5.93
N THR A 84 16.01 1.39 5.64
CA THR A 84 14.66 1.69 6.12
C THR A 84 14.54 1.49 7.63
N LYS A 85 15.00 0.35 8.15
CA LYS A 85 15.03 0.05 9.59
C LYS A 85 15.89 1.08 10.35
N THR A 86 17.01 1.50 9.77
CA THR A 86 17.85 2.57 10.33
C THR A 86 17.11 3.91 10.41
N THR A 87 16.36 4.25 9.35
CA THR A 87 15.54 5.46 9.32
C THR A 87 14.43 5.40 10.37
N ALA A 88 13.76 4.26 10.50
CA ALA A 88 12.76 4.03 11.53
C ALA A 88 13.35 4.13 12.94
N GLU A 89 14.53 3.54 13.20
CA GLU A 89 15.19 3.60 14.51
C GLU A 89 15.52 5.03 14.94
N ARG A 90 15.87 5.90 13.99
CA ARG A 90 16.11 7.32 14.28
C ARG A 90 14.85 8.04 14.78
N ILE A 91 13.69 7.71 14.20
CA ILE A 91 12.39 8.30 14.55
C ILE A 91 11.78 7.62 15.78
N TYR A 92 11.98 6.30 15.89
CA TYR A 92 11.45 5.41 16.92
C TYR A 92 12.60 4.62 17.58
N PRO A 93 13.38 5.24 18.49
CA PRO A 93 14.45 4.55 19.18
C PRO A 93 13.94 3.31 19.93
N GLY A 94 14.58 2.15 19.71
CA GLY A 94 14.15 0.85 20.22
C GLY A 94 13.27 0.04 19.27
N SER A 95 12.86 0.59 18.12
CA SER A 95 12.08 -0.12 17.10
C SER A 95 12.81 -1.33 16.52
N SER A 96 14.14 -1.31 16.52
CA SER A 96 15.01 -2.38 16.04
C SER A 96 14.69 -3.76 16.65
N ALA A 97 14.24 -3.80 17.91
CA ALA A 97 13.84 -5.03 18.61
C ALA A 97 12.40 -5.50 18.28
N SER A 98 11.63 -4.70 17.55
CA SER A 98 10.20 -4.95 17.28
C SER A 98 9.93 -5.43 15.85
N TRP A 99 10.95 -5.52 14.99
CA TRP A 99 10.78 -5.95 13.60
C TRP A 99 10.50 -7.45 13.50
N VAL A 100 9.47 -7.77 12.72
CA VAL A 100 9.09 -9.12 12.34
C VAL A 100 9.16 -9.23 10.81
N GLU A 101 9.74 -10.30 10.31
CA GLU A 101 9.73 -10.62 8.87
C GLU A 101 8.33 -11.08 8.46
N ALA A 102 7.81 -10.48 7.40
CA ALA A 102 6.53 -10.85 6.82
C ALA A 102 6.77 -11.94 5.79
N HIS A 103 6.40 -13.19 6.11
CA HIS A 103 6.58 -14.34 5.24
C HIS A 103 5.45 -14.49 4.20
N PHE A 104 4.94 -13.39 3.67
CA PHE A 104 3.89 -13.43 2.64
C PHE A 104 4.48 -13.77 1.27
N THR A 105 3.77 -14.60 0.50
CA THR A 105 4.15 -14.87 -0.89
C THR A 105 3.47 -13.92 -1.87
N GLU A 106 3.98 -13.88 -3.11
CA GLU A 106 3.32 -13.12 -4.19
C GLU A 106 1.94 -13.66 -4.50
N GLU A 107 1.73 -14.97 -4.42
CA GLU A 107 0.44 -15.60 -4.61
C GLU A 107 -0.56 -15.20 -3.53
N GLU A 108 -0.12 -15.10 -2.28
CA GLU A 108 -0.96 -14.62 -1.18
C GLU A 108 -1.34 -13.16 -1.35
N THR A 109 -0.38 -12.33 -1.77
CA THR A 109 -0.62 -10.93 -2.09
C THR A 109 -1.61 -10.78 -3.24
N LYS A 110 -1.44 -11.57 -4.30
CA LYS A 110 -2.36 -11.59 -5.44
C LYS A 110 -3.77 -12.01 -5.02
N ARG A 111 -3.91 -13.07 -4.22
CA ARG A 111 -5.19 -13.53 -3.70
C ARG A 111 -5.87 -12.44 -2.86
N PHE A 112 -5.13 -11.79 -1.98
CA PHE A 112 -5.63 -10.68 -1.17
C PHE A 112 -6.15 -9.53 -2.03
N LEU A 113 -5.41 -9.13 -3.07
CA LEU A 113 -5.84 -8.11 -4.04
C LEU A 113 -7.08 -8.55 -4.83
N ASP A 114 -7.12 -9.80 -5.30
CA ASP A 114 -8.25 -10.36 -6.03
C ASP A 114 -9.54 -10.32 -5.18
N GLU A 115 -9.45 -10.58 -3.88
CA GLU A 115 -10.56 -10.51 -2.93
C GLU A 115 -10.96 -9.07 -2.61
N LEU A 116 -9.99 -8.20 -2.28
CA LEU A 116 -10.21 -6.80 -1.95
C LEU A 116 -10.93 -6.05 -3.07
N TRP A 117 -10.56 -6.34 -4.32
CA TRP A 117 -11.07 -5.67 -5.50
C TRP A 117 -12.06 -6.50 -6.31
N ALA A 118 -12.55 -7.63 -5.79
CA ALA A 118 -13.49 -8.50 -6.49
C ALA A 118 -14.70 -7.71 -7.01
N ALA A 119 -15.25 -6.83 -6.17
CA ALA A 119 -16.36 -5.97 -6.53
C ALA A 119 -16.01 -4.89 -7.56
N GLN A 120 -14.74 -4.54 -7.72
CA GLN A 120 -14.29 -3.52 -8.68
C GLN A 120 -13.67 -4.12 -9.94
N ARG A 121 -13.94 -5.39 -10.23
CA ARG A 121 -13.44 -6.03 -11.45
C ARG A 121 -14.16 -5.48 -12.68
N CYS A 122 -13.39 -5.17 -13.72
CA CYS A 122 -13.96 -4.78 -15.01
C CYS A 122 -14.80 -5.94 -15.59
N SER A 123 -16.07 -5.69 -15.88
CA SER A 123 -17.02 -6.67 -16.42
C SER A 123 -16.66 -7.16 -17.83
N PHE A 124 -15.80 -6.43 -18.54
CA PHE A 124 -15.48 -6.69 -19.95
C PHE A 124 -14.14 -7.42 -20.14
N CYS A 125 -13.12 -7.10 -19.33
CA CYS A 125 -11.80 -7.72 -19.46
C CYS A 125 -11.29 -8.40 -18.20
N GLY A 126 -12.06 -8.40 -17.11
CA GLY A 126 -11.70 -9.07 -15.86
C GLY A 126 -10.56 -8.42 -15.08
N ARG A 127 -10.00 -7.30 -15.54
CA ARG A 127 -8.90 -6.60 -14.85
C ARG A 127 -9.36 -5.92 -13.57
N LEU A 128 -8.48 -5.91 -12.59
CA LEU A 128 -8.64 -5.20 -11.32
C LEU A 128 -8.16 -3.74 -11.42
N PRO A 129 -8.56 -2.88 -10.46
CA PRO A 129 -8.12 -1.50 -10.38
C PRO A 129 -6.58 -1.34 -10.38
N ASP A 130 -5.86 -2.21 -9.68
CA ASP A 130 -4.38 -2.17 -9.59
C ASP A 130 -3.67 -2.58 -10.90
N GLN A 131 -4.41 -3.06 -11.90
CA GLN A 131 -3.92 -3.43 -13.24
C GLN A 131 -4.26 -2.38 -14.31
N THR A 132 -4.88 -1.28 -13.88
CA THR A 132 -5.41 -0.20 -14.72
C THR A 132 -4.98 1.15 -14.18
N LEU A 133 -4.98 2.18 -15.03
CA LEU A 133 -4.55 3.53 -14.61
C LEU A 133 -5.58 4.21 -13.70
N PHE A 134 -6.84 3.83 -13.83
CA PHE A 134 -7.97 4.43 -13.11
C PHE A 134 -8.90 3.34 -12.61
N ALA A 135 -9.55 3.60 -11.47
CA ALA A 135 -10.68 2.80 -11.02
C ALA A 135 -11.73 2.71 -12.15
N PRO A 136 -12.38 1.55 -12.33
CA PRO A 136 -13.35 1.40 -13.40
C PRO A 136 -14.57 2.29 -13.17
N PHE A 137 -15.15 2.73 -14.27
CA PHE A 137 -16.40 3.48 -14.27
C PHE A 137 -17.56 2.51 -14.05
N GLU A 138 -18.41 2.83 -13.08
CA GLU A 138 -19.63 2.07 -12.79
C GLU A 138 -20.80 2.61 -13.61
N GLY A 139 -21.48 1.71 -14.31
CA GLY A 139 -22.69 1.96 -15.06
C GLY A 139 -23.89 1.21 -14.47
N ASN A 140 -25.02 1.29 -15.16
CA ASN A 140 -26.24 0.61 -14.73
C ASN A 140 -26.06 -0.91 -14.68
N GLY A 141 -26.73 -1.56 -13.72
CA GLY A 141 -26.73 -3.02 -13.59
C GLY A 141 -25.43 -3.61 -13.03
N ASN A 142 -24.69 -2.86 -12.22
CA ASN A 142 -23.39 -3.25 -11.65
C ASN A 142 -22.30 -3.53 -12.70
N ALA A 143 -22.48 -3.04 -13.93
CA ALA A 143 -21.47 -3.13 -14.97
C ALA A 143 -20.33 -2.14 -14.67
N ARG A 144 -19.08 -2.61 -14.73
CA ARG A 144 -17.89 -1.78 -14.51
C ARG A 144 -16.96 -1.88 -15.70
N ILE A 145 -16.54 -0.74 -16.23
CA ILE A 145 -15.64 -0.68 -17.41
C ILE A 145 -14.37 0.09 -17.08
N CYS A 146 -13.21 -0.50 -17.39
CA CYS A 146 -11.92 0.16 -17.20
C CYS A 146 -11.53 1.04 -18.39
N ASP A 147 -10.57 1.94 -18.15
CA ASP A 147 -10.02 2.86 -19.13
C ASP A 147 -9.49 2.16 -20.40
N LYS A 148 -8.85 1.00 -20.25
CA LYS A 148 -8.34 0.19 -21.38
C LYS A 148 -9.48 -0.29 -22.28
N CYS A 149 -10.57 -0.80 -21.71
CA CYS A 149 -11.74 -1.22 -22.48
C CYS A 149 -12.42 -0.05 -23.18
N ILE A 150 -12.54 1.11 -22.52
CA ILE A 150 -13.06 2.33 -23.15
C ILE A 150 -12.23 2.71 -24.37
N ARG A 151 -10.90 2.77 -24.26
CA ARG A 151 -10.01 3.09 -25.38
C ARG A 151 -10.17 2.11 -26.54
N GLN A 152 -10.30 0.82 -26.24
CA GLN A 152 -10.48 -0.23 -27.25
C GLN A 152 -11.83 -0.12 -27.97
N PHE A 153 -12.93 0.11 -27.25
CA PHE A 153 -14.23 0.27 -27.89
C PHE A 153 -14.31 1.56 -28.73
N SER A 154 -13.75 2.66 -28.23
CA SER A 154 -13.71 3.92 -28.98
C SER A 154 -12.96 3.81 -30.31
N SER A 155 -11.85 3.06 -30.36
CA SER A 155 -11.12 2.87 -31.62
C SER A 155 -11.89 1.99 -32.62
N GLN A 156 -12.60 0.97 -32.14
CA GLN A 156 -13.45 0.11 -32.99
C GLN A 156 -14.65 0.89 -33.57
N LEU A 157 -15.26 1.78 -32.78
CA LEU A 157 -16.36 2.63 -33.23
C LEU A 157 -15.89 3.75 -34.18
N GLY A 158 -14.67 4.24 -34.03
CA GLY A 158 -14.06 5.20 -34.96
C GLY A 158 -13.76 4.59 -36.33
N ASN A 159 -13.35 3.32 -36.36
CA ASN A 159 -12.99 2.61 -37.60
C ASN A 159 -14.18 1.97 -38.35
N SER A 160 -15.39 2.03 -37.78
CA SER A 160 -16.62 1.49 -38.40
C SER A 160 -17.44 2.54 -39.17
N LYS A 161 -16.87 3.73 -39.41
CA LYS A 161 -17.39 4.74 -40.34
C LYS A 161 -16.73 4.69 -41.74
N GLY A 162 -16.28 3.51 -42.17
CA GLY A 162 -15.76 3.24 -43.51
C GLY A 162 -16.81 2.59 -44.40
#